data_AF-A0A9E4F7N8-F1
#
_entry.id   AF-A0A9E4F7N8-F1
#
_cell.length_a   1.000
_cell.length_b   1.000
_cell.length_c   1.000
_cell.angle_alpha   90.00
_cell.angle_beta   90.00
_cell.angle_gamma   90.00
#
_symmetry.space_group_name_H-M   'P 1'
#
loop_
_entity.id
_entity.type
_entity.pdbx_description
1 polymer ?
#
loop_
_entity_poly.entity_id
_entity_poly.type
_entity_poly.pdbx_seq_one_letter_code
_entity_poly.pdbx_strand_id
1 'polypeptide(L)' 'MQKVLHLKATVLPGGKLEIVSPELEEGQTVDVVVRRESNMRGRSALEILNSAPGRRLFKTAEEVREYLDEERASWDR' A
#
# COMPACT_ATOMS: atom_id res chain seq x y z
N MET A 1 20.71 11.51 -21.59
CA MET A 1 19.95 10.56 -20.74
C MET A 1 20.18 10.96 -19.30
N GLN A 2 19.14 11.22 -18.51
CA GLN A 2 19.29 11.46 -17.07
C GLN A 2 19.54 10.11 -16.37
N LYS A 3 20.65 10.00 -15.65
CA LYS A 3 21.01 8.80 -14.89
C LYS A 3 20.36 8.87 -13.52
N VAL A 4 19.41 7.98 -13.24
CA VAL A 4 18.70 7.93 -11.96
C VAL A 4 19.34 6.86 -11.07
N LEU A 5 19.92 7.29 -9.96
CA LEU A 5 20.53 6.42 -8.95
C LEU A 5 19.45 5.97 -7.94
N HIS A 6 19.20 4.65 -7.86
CA HIS A 6 18.35 4.07 -6.83
C HIS A 6 19.21 3.55 -5.69
N LEU A 7 19.33 4.34 -4.62
CA LEU A 7 20.14 4.00 -3.45
C LEU A 7 19.21 3.81 -2.23
N LYS A 8 19.45 2.75 -1.47
CA LYS A 8 18.82 2.57 -0.15
C LYS A 8 19.68 3.29 0.88
N ALA A 9 19.07 4.19 1.64
CA ALA A 9 19.74 4.92 2.72
C ALA A 9 18.90 4.84 3.99
N THR A 10 19.57 4.65 5.13
CA THR A 10 18.94 4.61 6.45
C THR A 10 18.96 6.01 7.04
N VAL A 11 17.83 6.44 7.60
CA VAL A 11 17.73 7.73 8.29
C VAL A 11 18.44 7.61 9.64
N LEU A 12 19.45 8.46 9.84
CA LEU A 12 20.24 8.57 11.07
C LEU A 12 19.49 9.39 12.14
N PRO A 13 19.93 9.34 13.41
CA PRO A 13 19.36 10.17 14.48
C PRO A 13 19.27 11.65 14.10
N GLY A 14 18.18 12.31 14.49
CA GLY A 14 17.91 13.70 14.10
C GLY A 14 17.36 13.87 12.68
N GLY A 15 16.99 12.78 11.99
CA GLY A 15 16.41 12.84 10.66
C GLY A 15 17.42 13.08 9.54
N LYS A 16 18.72 12.87 9.82
CA LYS A 16 19.80 13.07 8.86
C LYS A 16 19.85 11.90 7.86
N LEU A 17 20.08 12.21 6.60
CA LEU A 17 20.35 11.22 5.55
C LEU A 17 21.78 11.41 5.04
N GLU A 18 22.50 10.31 4.85
CA GLU A 18 23.84 10.33 4.24
C GLU A 18 23.84 9.38 3.04
N ILE A 19 24.23 9.89 1.88
CA ILE A 19 24.30 9.16 0.61
C ILE A 19 25.77 9.15 0.19
N VAL A 20 26.37 7.97 0.16
CA VAL A 20 27.75 7.78 -0.31
C VAL A 20 27.68 6.92 -1.57
N SER A 21 28.14 7.46 -2.69
CA SER A 21 28.17 6.75 -3.97
C SER A 21 29.42 7.15 -4.77
N PRO A 22 30.16 6.18 -5.34
CA PRO A 22 31.31 6.46 -6.19
C PRO A 22 30.93 7.11 -7.52
N GLU A 23 29.63 7.15 -7.84
CA GLU A 23 29.11 7.75 -9.08
C GLU A 23 28.80 9.24 -8.95
N LEU A 24 28.98 9.81 -7.75
CA LEU A 24 28.77 11.23 -7.48
C LEU A 24 30.12 11.92 -7.40
N GLU A 25 30.32 12.92 -8.25
CA GLU A 25 31.54 13.72 -8.28
C GLU A 25 31.42 14.94 -7.36
N GLU A 26 32.55 15.39 -6.80
CA GLU A 26 32.58 16.58 -5.97
C GLU A 26 32.14 17.82 -6.76
N GLY A 27 31.26 18.63 -6.17
CA GLY A 27 30.70 19.83 -6.82
C GLY A 27 29.56 19.58 -7.81
N GLN A 28 29.19 18.32 -8.05
CA GLN A 28 28.06 17.97 -8.91
C GLN A 28 26.73 18.35 -8.24
N THR A 29 25.86 19.03 -8.98
CA THR A 29 24.48 19.29 -8.54
C THR A 29 23.62 18.05 -8.80
N VAL A 30 22.90 17.60 -7.76
CA VAL A 30 22.05 16.40 -7.82
C VAL A 30 20.68 16.68 -7.22
N ASP A 31 19.65 16.08 -7.79
CA ASP A 31 18.30 16.09 -7.24
C ASP A 31 18.07 14.84 -6.38
N VAL A 32 17.65 15.04 -5.12
CA VAL A 32 17.38 13.95 -4.19
C VAL A 32 15.89 13.85 -3.93
N VAL A 33 15.29 12.71 -4.31
CA VAL A 33 13.88 12.41 -4.04
C VAL A 33 13.79 11.38 -2.92
N VAL A 34 13.34 11.83 -1.74
CA VAL A 34 13.15 10.95 -0.58
C VAL A 34 11.71 10.46 -0.55
N ARG A 35 11.52 9.15 -0.71
CA ARG A 35 10.23 8.49 -0.47
C ARG A 35 10.31 7.73 0.83
N ARG A 36 9.45 8.08 1.80
CA ARG A 36 9.26 7.22 2.97
C ARG A 36 8.68 5.91 2.49
N GLU A 37 9.31 4.80 2.88
CA GLU A 37 8.67 3.50 2.75
C GLU A 37 7.38 3.56 3.57
N SER A 38 6.25 3.58 2.88
CA SER A 38 4.97 3.40 3.54
C SER A 38 4.98 1.97 4.02
N ASN A 39 5.25 1.76 5.31
CA ASN A 39 5.03 0.48 5.98
C ASN A 39 3.52 0.19 6.13
N MET A 40 2.72 0.66 5.16
CA MET A 40 1.45 0.05 4.81
C MET A 40 1.79 -1.34 4.30
N ARG A 41 2.13 -2.23 5.23
CA ARG A 41 1.86 -3.66 5.05
C ARG A 41 0.43 -3.68 4.56
N GLY A 42 0.22 -4.10 3.31
CA GLY A 42 -1.13 -4.21 2.78
C GLY A 42 -1.93 -4.96 3.81
N ARG A 43 -2.96 -4.32 4.39
CA ARG A 43 -3.78 -4.98 5.40
C ARG A 43 -4.35 -6.23 4.75
N SER A 44 -4.24 -7.36 5.43
CA SER A 44 -4.87 -8.58 4.94
C SER A 44 -6.35 -8.30 4.71
N ALA A 45 -6.93 -8.82 3.62
CA ALA A 45 -8.36 -8.73 3.41
C ALA A 45 -9.14 -9.23 4.64
N LEU A 46 -8.62 -10.25 5.33
CA LEU A 46 -9.18 -10.75 6.59
C LEU A 46 -9.09 -9.74 7.73
N GLU A 47 -7.98 -9.02 7.88
CA GLU A 47 -7.84 -7.96 8.89
C GLU A 47 -8.81 -6.82 8.63
N ILE A 48 -9.01 -6.44 7.36
CA ILE A 48 -9.98 -5.42 6.97
C ILE A 48 -11.40 -5.87 7.35
N LEU A 49 -11.79 -7.10 7.00
CA LEU A 49 -13.10 -7.65 7.32
C LEU A 49 -13.33 -7.78 8.84
N ASN A 50 -12.33 -8.21 9.59
CA ASN A 50 -12.38 -8.32 11.05
C ASN A 50 -12.45 -6.94 11.74
N SER A 51 -11.87 -5.90 11.15
CA SER A 51 -11.90 -4.53 11.68
C SER A 51 -13.22 -3.79 11.45
N ALA A 52 -14.19 -4.41 10.76
CA ALA A 52 -15.45 -3.79 10.37
C ALA A 52 -16.72 -4.48 10.94
N PRO A 53 -16.81 -4.80 12.24
CA PRO A 53 -18.06 -5.31 12.81
C PRO A 53 -19.16 -4.24 12.71
N GLY A 54 -20.33 -4.62 12.20
CA GLY A 54 -21.49 -3.73 12.02
C GLY A 54 -21.49 -2.88 10.74
N ARG A 55 -20.42 -2.91 9.93
CA ARG A 55 -20.33 -2.20 8.64
C ARG A 55 -20.45 -3.12 7.42
N ARG A 56 -20.68 -4.42 7.65
CA ARG A 56 -20.87 -5.41 6.60
C ARG A 56 -22.36 -5.47 6.25
N LEU A 57 -22.67 -5.43 4.95
CA LEU A 57 -24.04 -5.58 4.43
C LEU A 57 -24.61 -6.95 4.83
N PHE A 58 -23.77 -7.99 4.79
CA PHE A 58 -24.08 -9.35 5.21
C PHE A 58 -23.09 -9.81 6.27
N LYS A 59 -23.58 -10.52 7.29
CA LYS A 59 -22.81 -11.01 8.43
C LYS A 59 -22.26 -12.41 8.17
N THR A 60 -22.98 -13.21 7.38
CA THR A 60 -22.65 -14.61 7.08
C THR A 60 -22.62 -14.89 5.58
N ALA A 61 -22.04 -16.02 5.19
CA ALA A 61 -22.01 -16.44 3.79
C ALA A 61 -23.38 -16.92 3.31
N GLU A 62 -24.21 -17.42 4.23
CA GLU A 62 -25.57 -17.88 4.00
C GLU A 62 -26.48 -16.71 3.62
N GLU A 63 -26.39 -15.58 4.33
CA GLU A 63 -27.14 -14.35 4.00
C GLU A 63 -26.79 -13.84 2.59
N VAL A 64 -25.51 -13.92 2.19
CA VAL A 64 -25.07 -13.56 0.84
C VAL A 64 -25.69 -14.51 -0.19
N ARG A 65 -25.73 -15.81 0.11
CA ARG A 65 -26.26 -16.81 -0.81
C ARG A 65 -27.76 -16.63 -1.04
N GLU A 66 -28.52 -16.47 0.04
CA GLU A 66 -29.96 -16.22 -0.02
C GLU A 66 -30.27 -14.98 -0.88
N TYR A 67 -29.57 -13.87 -0.62
CA TYR A 67 -29.72 -12.65 -1.41
C TYR A 67 -29.43 -12.87 -2.91
N LEU A 68 -28.35 -13.57 -3.25
CA LEU A 68 -27.99 -13.82 -4.66
C LEU A 68 -28.99 -14.75 -5.37
N ASP A 69 -29.55 -15.72 -4.66
CA ASP A 69 -30.56 -16.62 -5.22
C ASP A 69 -31.89 -15.89 -5.44
N GLU A 70 -32.30 -15.00 -4.53
CA GLU A 70 -33.45 -14.12 -4.70
C GLU A 70 -33.29 -13.16 -5.89
N GLU A 71 -32.13 -12.50 -5.99
CA GLU A 71 -31.83 -11.61 -7.12
C GLU A 71 -31.90 -12.36 -8.45
N ARG A 72 -31.30 -13.55 -8.54
CA ARG A 72 -31.35 -14.36 -9.78
C ARG A 72 -32.78 -14.76 -10.13
N ALA A 73 -33.56 -15.24 -9.16
CA ALA A 73 -34.95 -15.62 -9.37
C ALA A 73 -35.83 -14.43 -9.83
N SER A 74 -35.45 -13.20 -9.49
CA SER A 74 -36.15 -12.00 -9.96
C SER A 74 -35.90 -11.66 -11.43
N TRP A 75 -34.79 -12.12 -12.01
CA TRP A 75 -34.42 -11.85 -13.41
C TRP A 75 -34.99 -12.88 -14.39
N ASP A 76 -35.29 -14.08 -13.89
CA ASP A 76 -35.92 -15.16 -14.67
C ASP A 76 -37.46 -15.02 -14.76
N ARG A 77 -38.03 -13.88 -14.33
CA ARG A 77 -39.46 -13.60 -14.30
C ARG A 77 -39.93 -12.65 -15.41
#